data_AF-A0A674JG14-F1
#
_entry.id   AF-A0A674JG14-F1
#
_cell.length_a   1.000
_cell.length_b   1.000
_cell.length_c   1.000
_cell.angle_alpha   90.00
_cell.angle_beta   90.00
_cell.angle_gamma   90.00
#
_symmetry.space_group_name_H-M   'P 1'
#
loop_
_entity.id
_entity.type
_entity.pdbx_description
1 polymer ?
#
loop_
_entity_poly.entity_id
_entity_poly.type
_entity_poly.pdbx_seq_one_letter_code
_entity_poly.pdbx_strand_id
1 'polypeptide(L)'
;RKSPSPELIGATPSYSKVSLCSCSLRSHPPPQLQWQVDGEPLAGNGSRGALQVSSWVQGDEAVSTLSWMGSADRGRHIFCLGSNPHGFHILLLSPPGTGESPSPLGSAGSDLAPGQGLAGTGGWEFPM
;
A
#
# COMPACT_ATOMS: atom_id res chain seq x y z
N ARG A 1 -26.89 -54.06 10.01
CA ARG A 1 -25.72 -53.31 10.51
C ARG A 1 -25.88 -51.88 10.02
N LYS A 2 -25.98 -50.89 10.91
CA LYS A 2 -26.06 -49.47 10.53
C LYS A 2 -24.62 -48.98 10.33
N SER A 3 -24.27 -48.53 9.13
CA SER A 3 -22.97 -47.91 8.87
C SER A 3 -22.87 -46.62 9.68
N PRO A 4 -21.80 -46.38 10.44
CA PRO A 4 -21.65 -45.12 11.17
C PRO A 4 -21.46 -43.98 10.16
N SER A 5 -22.16 -42.87 10.40
CA SER A 5 -21.98 -41.63 9.63
C SER A 5 -20.58 -41.07 9.90
N PRO A 6 -19.90 -40.48 8.89
CA PRO A 6 -18.60 -39.87 9.11
C PRO A 6 -18.75 -38.68 10.06
N GLU A 7 -18.04 -38.72 11.19
CA GLU A 7 -17.94 -37.61 12.13
C GLU A 7 -16.77 -36.72 11.75
N LEU A 8 -17.01 -35.40 11.72
CA LEU A 8 -15.97 -34.40 11.46
C LEU A 8 -15.11 -34.25 12.72
N ILE A 9 -13.91 -34.82 12.73
CA ILE A 9 -13.00 -34.86 13.90
C ILE A 9 -12.37 -33.48 14.20
N GLY A 10 -12.43 -32.54 13.26
CA GLY A 10 -12.04 -31.15 13.47
C GLY A 10 -11.83 -30.40 12.16
N ALA A 11 -12.30 -29.15 12.11
CA ALA A 11 -11.93 -28.20 11.08
C ALA A 11 -11.38 -26.96 11.80
N THR A 12 -10.07 -26.75 11.69
CA THR A 12 -9.47 -25.50 12.16
C THR A 12 -9.69 -24.43 11.09
N PRO A 13 -10.31 -23.28 11.39
CA PRO A 13 -10.41 -22.22 10.43
C PRO A 13 -9.01 -21.63 10.16
N SER A 14 -8.54 -21.71 8.92
CA SER A 14 -7.35 -20.96 8.47
C SER A 14 -7.79 -19.58 8.02
N TYR A 15 -7.94 -18.66 8.98
CA TYR A 15 -8.20 -17.26 8.67
C TYR A 15 -6.91 -16.62 8.14
N SER A 16 -6.66 -16.73 6.85
CA SER A 16 -5.66 -15.90 6.19
C SER A 16 -6.27 -14.52 5.93
N LYS A 17 -5.81 -13.50 6.65
CA LYS A 17 -6.17 -12.12 6.33
C LYS A 17 -5.31 -11.66 5.15
N VAL A 18 -5.94 -11.20 4.09
CA VAL A 18 -5.25 -10.52 2.97
C VAL A 18 -5.25 -9.03 3.29
N SER A 19 -4.07 -8.41 3.27
CA SER A 19 -3.91 -6.96 3.37
C SER A 19 -3.70 -6.38 1.98
N LEU A 20 -4.25 -5.18 1.73
CA LEU A 20 -4.23 -4.52 0.43
C LEU A 20 -3.91 -3.03 0.61
N CYS A 21 -2.96 -2.52 -0.18
CA CYS A 21 -2.67 -1.10 -0.35
C CYS A 21 -2.90 -0.71 -1.82
N SER A 22 -3.41 0.49 -2.05
CA SER A 22 -3.65 1.04 -3.39
C SER A 22 -3.01 2.41 -3.50
N CYS A 23 -2.36 2.68 -4.63
CA CYS A 23 -1.73 3.93 -4.96
C CYS A 23 -2.20 4.36 -6.36
N SER A 24 -2.74 5.56 -6.47
CA SER A 24 -3.12 6.18 -7.75
C SER A 24 -2.38 7.51 -7.89
N LEU A 25 -1.73 7.70 -9.03
CA LEU A 25 -1.05 8.94 -9.38
C LEU A 25 -1.44 9.36 -10.79
N ARG A 26 -1.71 10.66 -10.95
CA ARG A 26 -2.02 11.28 -12.24
C ARG A 26 -0.89 12.22 -12.64
N SER A 27 -0.34 12.01 -13.83
CA SER A 27 0.64 12.89 -14.44
C SER A 27 0.65 12.75 -15.96
N HIS A 28 1.16 13.78 -16.65
CA HIS A 28 1.44 13.71 -18.08
C HIS A 28 2.95 13.96 -18.31
N PRO A 29 3.70 13.00 -18.86
CA PRO A 29 3.33 11.63 -19.21
C PRO A 29 2.90 10.77 -18.01
N PRO A 30 2.17 9.65 -18.24
CA PRO A 30 1.71 8.76 -17.17
C PRO A 30 2.89 8.24 -16.33
N PRO A 31 2.74 8.16 -14.99
CA PRO A 31 3.86 7.81 -14.14
C PRO A 31 4.07 6.29 -14.12
N GLN A 32 5.33 5.86 -14.00
CA GLN A 32 5.69 4.49 -13.65
C GLN A 32 5.60 4.33 -12.14
N LEU A 33 4.84 3.34 -11.68
CA LEU A 33 4.64 3.04 -10.26
C LEU A 33 5.53 1.87 -9.82
N GLN A 34 6.13 2.02 -8.65
CA GLN A 34 6.95 1.01 -7.99
C GLN A 34 6.63 0.96 -6.51
N TRP A 35 6.80 -0.21 -5.91
CA TRP A 35 6.62 -0.40 -4.47
C TRP A 35 7.96 -0.63 -3.80
N GLN A 36 8.10 -0.14 -2.57
CA GLN A 36 9.18 -0.51 -1.67
C GLN A 36 8.56 -0.97 -0.37
N VAL A 37 8.93 -2.15 0.10
CA VAL A 37 8.40 -2.74 1.33
C VAL A 37 9.59 -3.04 2.23
N ASP A 38 9.63 -2.42 3.41
CA ASP A 38 10.69 -2.64 4.42
C ASP A 38 12.11 -2.39 3.86
N GLY A 39 12.24 -1.37 3.00
CA GLY A 39 13.50 -1.00 2.33
C GLY A 39 13.78 -1.77 1.04
N GLU A 40 13.03 -2.84 0.76
CA GLU A 40 13.24 -3.70 -0.40
C GLU A 40 12.36 -3.29 -1.60
N PRO A 41 12.95 -2.99 -2.77
CA PRO A 41 12.18 -2.62 -3.95
C PRO A 41 11.44 -3.83 -4.55
N LEU A 42 10.21 -3.58 -4.99
CA LEU A 42 9.37 -4.46 -5.80
C LEU A 42 9.17 -3.77 -7.15
N ALA A 43 9.95 -4.20 -8.14
CA ALA A 43 9.89 -3.63 -9.49
C ALA A 43 8.61 -4.09 -10.22
N GLY A 44 7.80 -3.12 -10.67
CA GLY A 44 6.68 -3.33 -11.60
C GLY A 44 5.58 -4.29 -11.11
N ASN A 45 4.94 -4.99 -12.05
CA ASN A 45 3.91 -6.02 -11.82
C ASN A 45 4.50 -7.34 -11.33
N GLY A 46 5.44 -7.28 -10.38
CA GLY A 46 6.13 -8.43 -9.83
C GLY A 46 5.41 -9.05 -8.64
N SER A 47 5.59 -10.35 -8.45
CA SER A 47 5.27 -11.02 -7.19
C SER A 47 6.57 -11.44 -6.49
N ARG A 48 6.62 -11.30 -5.17
CA ARG A 48 7.75 -11.71 -4.33
C ARG A 48 7.21 -12.42 -3.09
N GLY A 49 7.33 -13.75 -3.08
CA GLY A 49 6.79 -14.57 -2.00
C GLY A 49 5.28 -14.35 -1.84
N ALA A 50 4.86 -13.84 -0.68
CA ALA A 50 3.46 -13.54 -0.39
C ALA A 50 2.99 -12.18 -0.93
N LEU A 51 3.89 -11.32 -1.43
CA LEU A 51 3.57 -9.99 -1.97
C LEU A 51 3.19 -10.12 -3.45
N GLN A 52 2.09 -9.48 -3.82
CA GLN A 52 1.51 -9.49 -5.16
C GLN A 52 1.21 -8.06 -5.58
N VAL A 53 1.80 -7.61 -6.70
CA VAL A 53 1.55 -6.29 -7.28
C VAL A 53 0.70 -6.41 -8.53
N SER A 54 -0.31 -5.56 -8.66
CA SER A 54 -1.11 -5.37 -9.87
C SER A 54 -1.16 -3.89 -10.20
N SER A 55 -0.60 -3.50 -11.35
CA SER A 55 -0.61 -2.12 -11.84
C SER A 55 -1.23 -2.02 -13.23
N TRP A 56 -1.91 -0.91 -13.46
CA TRP A 56 -2.49 -0.54 -14.74
C TRP A 56 -2.37 0.97 -14.96
N VAL A 57 -2.46 1.37 -16.23
CA VAL A 57 -2.43 2.77 -16.65
C VAL A 57 -3.61 3.02 -17.58
N GLN A 58 -4.35 4.10 -17.35
CA GLN A 58 -5.43 4.57 -18.20
C GLN A 58 -5.29 6.08 -18.41
N GLY A 59 -4.97 6.48 -19.65
CA GLY A 59 -4.65 7.89 -19.94
C GLY A 59 -3.49 8.36 -19.07
N ASP A 60 -3.67 9.48 -18.38
CA ASP A 60 -2.68 10.10 -17.49
C ASP A 60 -2.67 9.51 -16.07
N GLU A 61 -3.52 8.52 -15.78
CA GLU A 61 -3.62 7.89 -14.47
C GLU A 61 -2.92 6.53 -14.47
N ALA A 62 -1.96 6.36 -13.55
CA ALA A 62 -1.44 5.05 -13.19
C ALA A 62 -1.97 4.65 -11.82
N VAL A 63 -2.36 3.38 -11.70
CA VAL A 63 -2.81 2.80 -10.45
C VAL A 63 -2.03 1.51 -10.20
N SER A 64 -1.61 1.32 -8.96
CA SER A 64 -0.95 0.12 -8.52
C SER A 64 -1.55 -0.36 -7.20
N THR A 65 -1.70 -1.66 -7.08
CA THR A 65 -2.25 -2.34 -5.92
C THR A 65 -1.24 -3.36 -5.42
N LEU A 66 -0.94 -3.32 -4.13
CA LEU A 66 -0.06 -4.25 -3.45
C LEU A 66 -0.89 -5.06 -2.46
N SER A 67 -0.88 -6.38 -2.62
CA SER A 67 -1.57 -7.30 -1.70
C SER A 67 -0.62 -8.33 -1.12
N TRP A 68 -0.88 -8.75 0.12
CA TRP A 68 -0.15 -9.84 0.76
C TRP A 68 -1.01 -10.62 1.74
N MET A 69 -0.68 -11.90 1.88
CA MET A 69 -1.32 -12.80 2.83
C MET A 69 -0.54 -12.84 4.13
N GLY A 70 -1.17 -12.47 5.25
CA GLY A 70 -0.52 -12.45 6.56
C GLY A 70 -1.20 -11.51 7.55
N SER A 71 -0.71 -11.49 8.79
CA SER A 71 -1.09 -10.48 9.77
C SER A 71 -0.90 -9.09 9.14
N ALA A 72 -1.82 -8.17 9.43
CA ALA A 72 -1.64 -6.76 9.12
C ALA A 72 -0.45 -6.27 9.95
N ASP A 73 0.75 -6.57 9.47
CA ASP A 73 1.98 -6.43 10.23
C ASP A 73 2.14 -4.95 10.52
N ARG A 74 1.89 -4.59 11.78
CA ARG A 74 1.76 -3.22 12.32
C ARG A 74 3.08 -2.44 12.29
N GLY A 75 4.01 -2.81 11.41
CA GLY A 75 5.33 -2.21 11.26
C GLY A 75 5.92 -2.38 9.87
N ARG A 76 5.12 -2.72 8.85
CA ARG A 76 5.62 -2.66 7.46
C ARG A 76 5.68 -1.23 6.97
N HIS A 77 6.83 -0.81 6.48
CA HIS A 77 7.03 0.49 5.88
C HIS A 77 6.84 0.33 4.37
N ILE A 78 5.66 0.73 3.88
CA ILE A 78 5.27 0.56 2.48
C ILE A 78 5.35 1.91 1.80
N PHE A 79 6.21 2.03 0.80
CA PHE A 79 6.30 3.21 -0.04
C PHE A 79 5.77 2.91 -1.45
N CYS A 80 4.95 3.81 -1.97
CA CYS A 80 4.64 3.89 -3.39
C CYS A 80 5.50 4.99 -4.01
N LEU A 81 6.28 4.64 -5.02
CA LEU A 81 7.10 5.56 -5.79
C LEU A 81 6.50 5.71 -7.19
N GLY A 82 6.15 6.94 -7.56
CA GLY A 82 5.72 7.27 -8.91
C GLY A 82 6.76 8.14 -9.59
N SER A 83 7.14 7.83 -10.82
CA SER A 83 8.12 8.63 -11.56
C SER A 83 7.71 8.83 -13.02
N ASN A 84 8.02 10.01 -13.55
CA ASN A 84 7.91 10.32 -14.97
C ASN A 84 9.14 11.14 -15.41
N PRO A 85 9.30 11.50 -16.70
CA PRO A 85 10.45 12.29 -17.16
C PRO A 85 10.60 13.67 -16.50
N HIS A 86 9.59 14.15 -15.78
CA HIS A 86 9.58 15.46 -15.13
C HIS A 86 9.83 15.41 -13.63
N GLY A 87 9.88 14.22 -13.03
CA GLY A 87 10.16 14.08 -11.60
C GLY A 87 9.62 12.80 -10.98
N PHE A 88 9.56 12.78 -9.65
CA PHE A 88 9.10 11.65 -8.87
C PHE A 88 8.28 12.10 -7.65
N HIS A 89 7.44 11.18 -7.16
CA HIS A 89 6.65 11.31 -5.95
C HIS A 89 6.79 10.05 -5.10
N ILE A 90 6.87 10.20 -3.78
CA ILE A 90 6.98 9.10 -2.83
C ILE A 90 5.85 9.25 -1.81
N LEU A 91 5.05 8.20 -1.63
CA LEU A 91 3.95 8.13 -0.67
C LEU A 91 4.20 7.00 0.31
N LEU A 92 4.27 7.32 1.61
CA LEU A 92 4.31 6.33 2.69
C LEU A 92 2.87 5.91 3.02
N LEU A 93 2.62 4.61 3.02
CA LEU A 93 1.33 3.99 3.27
C LEU A 93 1.40 3.16 4.55
N SER A 94 0.46 3.40 5.45
CA SER A 94 0.25 2.57 6.63
C SER A 94 -0.63 1.37 6.25
N PRO A 95 -0.25 0.12 6.55
CA PRO A 95 -1.13 -1.03 6.38
C PRO A 95 -2.47 -0.79 7.10
N PRO A 96 -3.60 -1.27 6.56
CA PRO A 96 -4.88 -1.15 7.24
C PRO A 96 -4.80 -1.83 8.61
N GLY A 97 -4.74 -1.02 9.66
CA GLY A 97 -4.84 -1.49 11.04
C GLY A 97 -6.13 -2.28 11.21
N THR A 98 -6.12 -3.31 12.05
CA THR A 98 -7.36 -3.96 12.48
C THR A 98 -8.22 -2.93 13.21
N GLY A 99 -9.16 -2.32 12.49
CA GLY A 99 -10.22 -1.48 13.05
C GLY A 99 -9.84 -0.03 13.28
N GLU A 100 -9.84 0.78 12.23
CA GLU A 100 -10.46 2.11 12.35
C GLU A 100 -11.06 2.47 11.00
N SER A 101 -12.39 2.40 10.95
CA SER A 101 -13.18 3.00 9.89
C SER A 101 -12.86 4.49 9.84
N PRO A 102 -12.60 5.10 8.67
CA PRO A 102 -12.54 6.55 8.58
C PRO A 102 -13.97 7.08 8.76
N SER A 103 -14.37 7.27 10.02
CA SER A 103 -15.48 8.15 10.32
C SER A 103 -15.08 9.56 9.91
N PRO A 104 -15.90 10.29 9.13
CA PRO A 104 -15.63 11.69 8.85
C PRO A 104 -15.64 12.43 10.19
N LEU A 105 -14.48 12.96 10.57
CA LEU A 105 -14.37 13.83 11.74
C LEU A 105 -15.22 15.07 11.42
N GLY A 106 -16.30 15.21 12.18
CA GLY A 106 -17.25 16.31 12.05
C GLY A 106 -16.53 17.65 12.06
N SER A 107 -17.02 18.57 11.23
CA SER A 107 -16.68 19.98 11.33
C SER A 107 -17.02 20.48 12.73
N ALA A 108 -16.00 20.67 13.57
CA ALA A 108 -16.02 21.60 14.68
C ALA A 108 -14.99 22.68 14.35
N GLY A 109 -15.46 23.93 14.38
CA GLY A 109 -14.81 25.08 13.77
C GLY A 109 -13.55 25.58 14.45
N SER A 110 -12.92 26.50 13.71
CA SER A 110 -12.15 27.68 14.16
C SER A 110 -10.97 27.44 15.11
N ASP A 111 -9.75 27.64 14.62
CA ASP A 111 -8.98 28.84 14.98
C ASP A 111 -7.68 28.97 14.17
N LEU A 112 -7.33 30.22 13.87
CA LEU A 112 -6.19 30.69 13.09
C LEU A 112 -4.88 30.61 13.88
N ALA A 113 -3.78 30.20 13.24
CA ALA A 113 -2.46 30.83 13.39
C ALA A 113 -1.49 30.44 12.25
N PRO A 114 -0.78 31.39 11.61
CA PRO A 114 0.27 31.11 10.65
C PRO A 114 1.64 31.14 11.34
N GLY A 115 2.54 30.21 11.00
CA GLY A 115 3.90 30.27 11.57
C GLY A 115 4.86 29.21 11.04
N GLN A 116 5.76 29.68 10.17
CA GLN A 116 7.18 29.31 10.09
C GLN A 116 7.55 27.96 9.44
N GLY A 117 8.24 28.06 8.30
CA GLY A 117 8.86 26.93 7.61
C GLY A 117 10.19 26.49 8.20
N LEU A 118 10.78 25.48 7.57
CA LEU A 118 12.24 25.34 7.38
C LEU A 118 12.53 24.21 6.40
N ALA A 119 13.51 24.49 5.54
CA ALA A 119 14.09 23.62 4.54
C ALA A 119 14.83 22.42 5.15
N GLY A 120 14.91 21.34 4.39
CA GLY A 120 15.74 20.18 4.70
C GLY A 120 16.01 19.37 3.43
N THR A 121 16.99 19.80 2.66
CA THR A 121 17.53 19.09 1.49
C THR A 121 18.33 17.87 1.95
N GLY A 122 17.85 16.67 1.64
CA GLY A 122 18.61 15.43 1.71
C GLY A 122 18.65 14.81 0.32
N GLY A 123 19.71 15.11 -0.43
CA GLY A 123 19.91 14.61 -1.79
C GLY A 123 20.16 13.10 -1.80
N TRP A 124 19.47 12.41 -2.69
CA TRP A 124 19.83 11.07 -3.13
C TRP A 124 20.19 11.15 -4.61
N GLU A 125 21.40 10.70 -4.96
CA GLU A 125 21.84 10.54 -6.33
C GLU A 125 21.50 9.10 -6.78
N PHE A 126 20.90 8.95 -7.96
CA PHE A 126 20.76 7.65 -8.62
C PHE A 126 21.85 7.50 -9.71
N PRO A 127 22.43 6.30 -9.90
CA PRO A 127 23.32 6.04 -11.01
C PRO A 127 22.52 5.92 -12.32
N MET A 128 23.14 6.38 -13.42
CA MET A 128 22.63 6.30 -14.79
C MET A 128 22.55 4.86 -15.32
#